data_AF-A0A7Z7BKX4-F1
#
_entry.id   AF-A0A7Z7BKX4-F1
#
_cell.length_a   1.000
_cell.length_b   1.000
_cell.length_c   1.000
_cell.angle_alpha   90.00
_cell.angle_beta   90.00
_cell.angle_gamma   90.00
#
_symmetry.space_group_name_H-M   'P 1'
#
loop_
_entity.id
_entity.type
_entity.pdbx_description
1 polymer ?
#
loop_
_entity_poly.entity_id
_entity_poly.type
_entity_poly.pdbx_seq_one_letter_code
_entity_poly.pdbx_strand_id
1 'polypeptide(L)'
;MPIVEIIQFDGVPEDGVIDEGAQVPVKGMIATSPPDGGCGVAGCPCVRGHFVMRIYPRDEHGCVLGYVVEFESRQELESTSPEALSMLVSRAMN
;
A
#
# COMPACT_ATOMS: atom_id res chain seq x y z
N MET A 1 11.81 5.42 -12.16
CA MET A 1 10.85 6.33 -11.49
C MET A 1 9.91 5.50 -10.66
N PRO A 2 9.48 5.99 -9.49
CA PRO A 2 8.57 5.25 -8.64
C PRO A 2 7.23 4.96 -9.34
N ILE A 3 6.70 3.76 -9.15
CA ILE A 3 5.38 3.35 -9.64
C ILE A 3 4.39 3.56 -8.51
N VAL A 4 3.29 4.27 -8.79
CA VAL A 4 2.22 4.49 -7.82
C VAL A 4 1.01 3.67 -8.22
N GLU A 5 0.52 2.86 -7.29
CA GLU A 5 -0.70 2.09 -7.42
C GLU A 5 -1.71 2.59 -6.38
N ILE A 6 -2.92 2.91 -6.83
CA ILE A 6 -4.01 3.31 -5.94
C ILE A 6 -4.83 2.07 -5.58
N ILE A 7 -5.08 1.91 -4.28
CA ILE A 7 -5.90 0.83 -3.74
C ILE A 7 -7.27 1.41 -3.42
N GLN A 8 -8.32 0.74 -3.89
CA GLN A 8 -9.69 1.00 -3.51
C GLN A 8 -10.44 -0.33 -3.39
N PHE A 9 -11.07 -0.52 -2.24
CA PHE A 9 -12.05 -1.58 -2.02
C PHE A 9 -13.36 -0.93 -1.58
N ASP A 10 -14.44 -1.27 -2.27
CA ASP A 10 -15.78 -0.80 -1.96
C ASP A 10 -16.60 -1.91 -1.30
N GLY A 11 -17.56 -1.54 -0.46
CA GLY A 11 -18.46 -2.50 0.18
C GLY A 11 -17.79 -3.42 1.21
N VAL A 12 -16.64 -3.03 1.76
CA VAL A 12 -15.90 -3.81 2.75
C VAL A 12 -16.74 -3.91 4.04
N PRO A 13 -16.95 -5.10 4.61
CA PRO A 13 -17.61 -5.25 5.91
C PRO A 13 -16.78 -4.69 7.08
N GLU A 14 -17.38 -4.51 8.26
CA GLU A 14 -16.69 -3.98 9.44
C GLU A 14 -15.54 -4.86 9.94
N ASP A 15 -15.62 -6.17 9.72
CA ASP A 15 -14.58 -7.12 10.08
C ASP A 15 -13.48 -7.25 9.01
N GLY A 16 -13.66 -6.60 7.85
CA GLY A 16 -12.71 -6.58 6.75
C GLY A 16 -12.63 -7.89 5.95
N VAL A 17 -13.50 -8.87 6.20
CA VAL A 17 -13.49 -10.12 5.46
C VAL A 17 -14.30 -9.96 4.18
N ILE A 18 -13.65 -10.09 3.03
CA ILE A 18 -14.26 -10.04 1.70
C ILE A 18 -14.27 -11.44 1.08
N ASP A 19 -14.68 -11.54 -0.19
CA ASP A 19 -14.84 -12.79 -0.92
C ASP A 19 -13.66 -13.76 -0.73
N GLU A 20 -13.99 -15.06 -0.73
CA GLU A 20 -13.03 -16.17 -0.55
C GLU A 20 -12.25 -16.13 0.78
N GLY A 21 -12.68 -15.33 1.75
CA GLY A 21 -12.06 -15.21 3.06
C GLY A 21 -10.83 -14.30 3.09
N ALA A 22 -10.61 -13.49 2.05
CA ALA A 22 -9.54 -12.50 2.02
C ALA A 22 -9.80 -11.39 3.06
N GLN A 23 -8.73 -10.84 3.64
CA GLN A 23 -8.82 -9.79 4.66
C GLN A 23 -8.32 -8.44 4.13
N VAL A 24 -9.15 -7.42 4.31
CA VAL A 24 -8.85 -6.02 4.05
C VAL A 24 -8.52 -5.30 5.37
N PRO A 25 -7.42 -4.52 5.48
CA PRO A 25 -7.05 -3.81 6.70
C PRO A 25 -7.98 -2.63 7.04
N VAL A 26 -9.17 -2.90 7.58
CA VAL A 26 -10.20 -1.88 7.89
C VAL A 26 -9.79 -0.84 8.94
N LYS A 27 -8.77 -1.12 9.76
CA LYS A 27 -8.21 -0.16 10.73
C LYS A 27 -7.11 0.74 10.14
N GLY A 28 -6.84 0.60 8.85
CA GLY A 28 -5.68 1.17 8.19
C GLY A 28 -4.40 0.39 8.48
N MET A 29 -3.39 0.66 7.68
CA MET A 29 -2.09 0.00 7.75
C MET A 29 -1.02 0.89 7.13
N ILE A 30 0.18 0.88 7.70
CA ILE A 30 1.36 1.40 7.03
C ILE A 30 2.38 0.28 7.02
N ALA A 31 2.94 0.01 5.85
CA ALA A 31 3.96 -1.01 5.69
C ALA A 31 5.06 -0.51 4.76
N THR A 32 6.29 -0.85 5.10
CA THR A 32 7.46 -0.62 4.25
C THR A 32 8.10 -1.96 3.98
N SER A 33 8.54 -2.18 2.73
CA SER A 33 9.22 -3.41 2.36
C SER A 33 10.47 -3.63 3.23
N PRO A 34 10.86 -4.90 3.46
CA PRO A 34 12.17 -5.24 4.01
C PRO A 34 13.35 -4.68 3.19
N PRO A 35 14.58 -4.73 3.73
CA PRO A 35 15.78 -4.26 3.03
C PRO A 35 16.05 -4.96 1.69
N ASP A 36 15.68 -6.23 1.57
CA ASP A 36 15.83 -7.08 0.39
C ASP A 36 14.64 -7.01 -0.60
N GLY A 37 13.63 -6.18 -0.29
CA GLY A 37 12.42 -6.07 -1.09
C GLY A 37 11.38 -7.15 -0.76
N GLY A 38 10.31 -7.19 -1.53
CA GLY A 38 9.18 -8.09 -1.28
C GLY A 38 8.39 -7.70 -0.04
N CYS A 39 7.53 -8.61 0.39
CA CYS A 39 6.58 -8.40 1.47
C CYS A 39 7.04 -8.98 2.82
N GLY A 40 8.24 -9.60 2.88
CA GLY A 40 8.82 -10.15 4.11
C GLY A 40 8.14 -11.41 4.65
N VAL A 41 7.14 -11.95 3.94
CA VAL A 41 6.48 -13.21 4.30
C VAL A 41 7.24 -14.37 3.65
N ALA A 42 7.77 -15.27 4.47
CA ALA A 42 8.48 -16.46 4.00
C ALA A 42 7.58 -17.29 3.07
N GLY A 43 8.09 -17.61 1.88
CA GLY A 43 7.36 -18.40 0.88
C GLY A 43 6.30 -17.63 0.09
N CYS A 44 6.12 -16.32 0.32
CA CYS A 44 5.23 -15.50 -0.49
C CYS A 44 5.92 -15.15 -1.82
N PRO A 45 5.28 -15.43 -2.98
CA PRO A 45 5.84 -15.12 -4.30
C PRO A 45 5.69 -13.63 -4.66
N CYS A 46 5.57 -12.74 -3.67
CA CYS A 46 5.42 -11.31 -3.88
C CYS A 46 6.68 -10.76 -4.57
N VAL A 47 6.57 -10.47 -5.88
CA VAL A 47 7.67 -9.99 -6.71
C VAL A 47 7.93 -8.49 -6.62
N ARG A 48 7.17 -7.75 -5.78
CA ARG A 48 7.39 -6.32 -5.60
C ARG A 48 8.79 -6.08 -5.06
N GLY A 49 9.46 -5.07 -5.59
CA GLY A 49 10.78 -4.63 -5.13
C GLY A 49 10.69 -3.92 -3.78
N HIS A 50 11.10 -2.65 -3.74
CA HIS A 50 11.05 -1.85 -2.52
C HIS A 50 9.82 -0.97 -2.53
N PHE A 51 9.03 -0.94 -1.45
CA PHE A 51 7.80 -0.17 -1.43
C PHE A 51 7.48 0.46 -0.10
N VAL A 52 6.66 1.51 -0.15
CA VAL A 52 5.86 1.99 0.99
C VAL A 52 4.38 1.86 0.63
N MET A 53 3.60 1.35 1.56
CA MET A 53 2.17 1.16 1.44
C MET A 53 1.46 1.88 2.57
N ARG A 54 0.35 2.53 2.24
CA ARG A 54 -0.58 3.09 3.22
C ARG A 54 -1.99 2.71 2.85
N ILE A 55 -2.68 2.06 3.76
CA ILE A 55 -4.12 1.82 3.74
C ILE A 55 -4.74 2.74 4.79
N TYR A 56 -5.75 3.51 4.41
CA TYR A 56 -6.54 4.33 5.31
C TYR A 56 -7.61 3.48 6.00
N PRO A 57 -8.06 3.86 7.20
CA PRO A 57 -9.20 3.20 7.84
C PRO A 57 -10.43 3.19 6.93
N ARG A 58 -11.21 2.13 7.02
CA ARG A 58 -12.52 1.99 6.39
C ARG A 58 -13.40 3.17 6.78
N ASP A 59 -14.06 3.79 5.82
CA ASP A 59 -15.03 4.85 6.09
C ASP A 59 -16.42 4.30 6.47
N GLU A 60 -17.37 5.20 6.71
CA GLU A 60 -18.76 4.82 7.06
C GLU A 60 -19.52 4.16 5.91
N HIS A 61 -19.09 4.37 4.66
CA HIS A 61 -19.68 3.77 3.46
C HIS A 61 -19.08 2.40 3.12
N GLY A 62 -18.07 1.96 3.88
CA GLY A 62 -17.37 0.70 3.61
C GLY A 62 -16.34 0.80 2.49
N CYS A 63 -15.86 2.00 2.20
CA CYS A 63 -14.73 2.21 1.33
C CYS A 63 -13.43 2.12 2.12
N VAL A 64 -12.45 1.40 1.58
CA VAL A 64 -11.06 1.37 2.05
C VAL A 64 -10.18 1.87 0.92
N LEU A 65 -9.50 2.99 1.16
CA LEU A 65 -8.57 3.59 0.21
C LEU A 65 -7.13 3.38 0.65
N GLY A 66 -6.21 3.43 -0.30
CA GLY A 66 -4.79 3.40 -0.01
C GLY A 66 -3.93 3.62 -1.24
N TYR A 67 -2.64 3.46 -1.05
CA TYR A 67 -1.67 3.47 -2.12
C TYR A 67 -0.48 2.56 -1.80
N VAL A 68 0.18 2.11 -2.86
CA VAL A 68 1.52 1.54 -2.82
C VAL A 68 2.41 2.38 -3.73
N VAL A 69 3.56 2.81 -3.22
CA VAL A 69 4.61 3.41 -4.03
C VAL A 69 5.78 2.44 -4.05
N GLU A 70 6.10 1.94 -5.25
CA GLU A 70 7.22 1.04 -5.50
C GLU A 70 8.39 1.80 -6.09
N PHE A 71 9.59 1.49 -5.62
CA PHE A 71 10.85 2.14 -5.93
C PHE A 71 11.81 1.13 -6.58
N GLU A 72 12.70 1.61 -7.42
CA GLU A 72 13.67 0.77 -8.14
C GLU A 72 14.76 0.25 -7.20
N SER A 73 15.00 0.94 -6.08
CA SER A 73 16.02 0.56 -5.10
C SER A 73 15.64 0.94 -3.68
N ARG A 74 16.27 0.27 -2.72
CA ARG A 74 16.16 0.60 -1.30
C ARG A 74 16.61 2.04 -1.02
N GLN A 75 17.69 2.46 -1.68
CA GLN A 75 18.24 3.81 -1.54
C GLN A 75 17.21 4.87 -1.97
N GLU A 76 16.51 4.65 -3.08
CA GLU A 76 15.47 5.56 -3.57
C GLU A 76 14.33 5.67 -2.54
N LEU A 77 13.86 4.53 -2.01
CA LEU A 77 12.85 4.50 -0.95
C LEU A 77 13.29 5.31 0.29
N GLU A 78 14.50 5.06 0.80
CA GLU A 78 15.00 5.70 2.03
C GLU A 78 15.32 7.19 1.85
N SER A 79 15.68 7.61 0.64
CA SER A 79 15.96 9.01 0.30
C SER A 79 14.69 9.82 -0.03
N THR A 80 13.55 9.16 -0.20
CA THR A 80 12.28 9.82 -0.53
C THR A 80 11.65 10.41 0.72
N SER A 81 11.50 11.74 0.74
CA SER A 81 10.85 12.43 1.86
C SER A 81 9.33 12.20 1.87
N PRO A 82 8.65 12.38 3.02
CA PRO A 82 7.20 12.33 3.09
C PRO A 82 6.49 13.30 2.14
N GLU A 83 7.05 14.49 1.93
CA GLU A 83 6.52 15.50 1.00
C GLU A 83 6.65 15.03 -0.45
N ALA A 84 7.80 14.46 -0.82
CA ALA A 84 8.01 13.88 -2.14
C ALA A 84 7.05 12.72 -2.39
N LEU A 85 6.86 11.85 -1.40
CA LEU A 85 5.88 10.76 -1.46
C LEU A 85 4.45 11.29 -1.65
N SER A 86 4.06 12.31 -0.88
CA SER A 86 2.75 12.95 -0.99
C SER A 86 2.51 13.53 -2.38
N MET A 87 3.53 14.16 -2.99
CA MET A 87 3.45 14.64 -4.37
C MET A 87 3.28 13.53 -5.39
N LEU A 88 3.98 12.40 -5.25
CA LEU A 88 3.85 11.24 -6.14
C LEU A 88 2.41 10.70 -6.11
N VAL A 89 1.87 10.49 -4.91
CA VAL A 89 0.50 9.99 -4.72
C VAL A 89 -0.53 10.98 -5.24
N SER A 90 -0.38 12.27 -4.92
CA SER A 90 -1.30 13.31 -5.39
C SER A 90 -1.35 13.39 -6.91
N ARG A 91 -0.23 13.19 -7.60
CA ARG A 91 -0.19 13.16 -9.08
C ARG A 91 -0.86 11.93 -9.67
N ALA A 92 -0.87 10.80 -8.97
CA ALA A 92 -1.51 9.58 -9.44
C ALA A 92 -3.03 9.57 -9.24
N MET A 93 -3.53 10.42 -8.34
CA MET A 93 -4.96 10.57 -8.05
C MET A 93 -5.66 11.68 -8.85
N ASN A 94 -4.90 12.50 -9.60
CA ASN A 94 -5.41 13.58 -10.47
C ASN A 94 -5.16 13.26 -11.94
#